data_AF-A0AAF0Y912-F1
#
_entry.id   AF-A0AAF0Y912-F1
#
_cell.length_a   1.000
_cell.length_b   1.000
_cell.length_c   1.000
_cell.angle_alpha   90.00
_cell.angle_beta   90.00
_cell.angle_gamma   90.00
#
_symmetry.space_group_name_H-M   'P 1'
#
loop_
_entity.id
_entity.type
_entity.pdbx_description
1 polymer ?
#
loop_
_entity_poly.entity_id
_entity_poly.type
_entity_poly.pdbx_seq_one_letter_code
_entity_poly.pdbx_strand_id
1 'polypeptide(L)'
;MLGQFNRLLLSFDLLEGPWDDALLWTQLPAATRRQILDEYHAAGIALMVSAFGATDVPTTVGADPVGVANSIATFVKQYEFDGVDIDYEDFGAFALGTGAQWLITFQTQLRSQLGSGYLISHAPVAPWFDRAAYKDGAYAAVYSAVGNTIDFFNLQYYNQYSAFTDCTSLITDSGSTQWPGVAIQQLHEQQGIPYDKLVLGKPISTAAQNNGGYMDPSALAQCVAQGKALGWPGSVMFWQWSASINAAQVIQEVIGN
;
A
#
# COMPACT_ATOMS: atom_id res chain seq x y z
N MET A 1 -4.14 -13.61 -16.73
CA MET A 1 -2.88 -12.88 -17.05
C MET A 1 -2.84 -11.62 -16.21
N LEU A 2 -1.71 -11.32 -15.58
CA LEU A 2 -1.53 -10.12 -14.75
C LEU A 2 -1.29 -8.84 -15.58
N GLY A 3 -1.40 -8.88 -16.92
CA GLY A 3 -1.33 -7.67 -17.75
C GLY A 3 -0.06 -6.84 -17.50
N GLN A 4 -0.24 -5.55 -17.20
CA GLN A 4 0.85 -4.61 -16.89
C GLN A 4 1.15 -4.50 -15.38
N PHE A 5 0.57 -5.35 -14.53
CA PHE A 5 0.94 -5.37 -13.11
C PHE A 5 2.39 -5.83 -12.98
N ASN A 6 3.20 -5.03 -12.27
CA ASN A 6 4.59 -5.33 -11.98
C ASN A 6 4.81 -5.70 -10.50
N ARG A 7 3.75 -5.69 -9.68
CA ARG A 7 3.74 -6.13 -8.29
C ARG A 7 2.50 -7.00 -8.06
N LEU A 8 2.66 -8.10 -7.34
CA LEU A 8 1.56 -8.87 -6.75
C LEU A 8 1.81 -9.01 -5.26
N LEU A 9 0.82 -8.67 -4.44
CA LEU A 9 0.91 -8.72 -2.98
C LEU A 9 -0.01 -9.83 -2.49
N LEU A 10 0.54 -10.83 -1.80
CA LEU A 10 -0.25 -11.89 -1.17
C LEU A 10 -0.67 -11.46 0.23
N SER A 11 -1.98 -11.34 0.41
CA SER A 11 -2.64 -11.15 1.71
C SER A 11 -2.70 -12.47 2.47
N PHE A 12 -2.43 -12.57 3.77
CA PHE A 12 -1.73 -11.62 4.65
C PHE A 12 -0.78 -12.35 5.61
N ASP A 13 0.30 -11.71 6.07
CA ASP A 13 1.08 -12.12 7.24
C ASP A 13 0.63 -11.32 8.47
N LEU A 14 -0.16 -11.93 9.34
CA LEU A 14 -0.72 -11.32 10.55
C LEU A 14 0.16 -11.61 11.78
N LEU A 15 -0.09 -10.93 12.90
CA LEU A 15 0.53 -11.24 14.19
C LEU A 15 0.36 -12.70 14.61
N GLU A 16 -0.76 -13.33 14.25
CA GLU A 16 -1.05 -14.74 14.57
C GLU A 16 -0.46 -15.72 13.54
N GLY A 17 0.14 -15.22 12.45
CA GLY A 17 0.72 -16.01 11.36
C GLY A 17 0.08 -15.70 10.00
N PRO A 18 0.36 -16.51 8.97
CA PRO A 18 -0.14 -16.27 7.63
C PRO A 18 -1.62 -16.66 7.48
N TRP A 19 -2.37 -15.85 6.74
CA TRP A 19 -3.76 -16.04 6.36
C TRP A 19 -3.93 -15.92 4.85
N ASP A 20 -5.13 -16.27 4.36
CA ASP A 20 -5.54 -16.14 2.97
C ASP A 20 -4.50 -16.69 1.96
N ASP A 21 -4.12 -15.91 0.96
CA ASP A 21 -3.18 -16.31 -0.09
C ASP A 21 -1.75 -16.50 0.44
N ALA A 22 -1.34 -15.77 1.46
CA ALA A 22 -0.05 -15.96 2.12
C ALA A 22 0.00 -17.33 2.82
N LEU A 23 -1.10 -17.77 3.44
CA LEU A 23 -1.20 -19.12 4.02
C LEU A 23 -1.08 -20.19 2.93
N LEU A 24 -1.80 -20.04 1.81
CA LEU A 24 -1.70 -20.96 0.68
C LEU A 24 -0.27 -21.04 0.14
N TRP A 25 0.42 -19.89 0.03
CA TRP A 25 1.82 -19.84 -0.38
C TRP A 25 2.74 -20.67 0.53
N THR A 26 2.52 -20.61 1.85
CA THR A 26 3.33 -21.40 2.80
C THR A 26 3.18 -22.91 2.62
N GLN A 27 2.01 -23.35 2.17
CA GLN A 27 1.66 -24.77 1.99
C GLN A 27 2.20 -25.35 0.68
N LEU A 28 2.57 -24.51 -0.29
CA LEU A 28 3.19 -24.98 -1.54
C LEU A 28 4.56 -25.63 -1.27
N PRO A 29 4.93 -26.68 -2.03
CA PRO A 29 6.30 -27.18 -2.02
C PRO A 29 7.29 -26.08 -2.42
N ALA A 30 8.48 -26.07 -1.81
CA ALA A 30 9.50 -25.06 -2.10
C ALA A 30 9.87 -24.98 -3.59
N ALA A 31 9.92 -26.12 -4.28
CA ALA A 31 10.16 -26.17 -5.73
C ALA A 31 9.05 -25.49 -6.54
N THR A 32 7.79 -25.63 -6.11
CA THR A 32 6.64 -24.98 -6.75
C THR A 32 6.67 -23.47 -6.52
N ARG A 33 6.97 -23.02 -5.30
CA ARG A 33 7.17 -21.58 -5.03
C ARG A 33 8.25 -20.99 -5.93
N ARG A 34 9.40 -21.67 -6.03
CA ARG A 34 10.50 -21.21 -6.88
C ARG A 34 10.13 -21.12 -8.35
N GLN A 35 9.42 -22.11 -8.88
CA GLN A 35 8.93 -22.06 -10.25
C GLN A 35 8.01 -20.85 -10.47
N ILE A 36 7.08 -20.58 -9.54
CA ILE A 36 6.18 -19.42 -9.65
C ILE A 36 6.99 -18.11 -9.59
N LEU A 37 7.95 -17.99 -8.66
CA LEU A 37 8.83 -16.82 -8.58
C LEU A 37 9.60 -16.61 -9.88
N ASP A 38 10.20 -17.66 -10.45
CA ASP A 38 10.93 -17.58 -11.72
C ASP A 38 10.01 -17.10 -12.87
N GLU A 39 8.77 -17.59 -12.93
CA GLU A 39 7.77 -17.15 -13.91
C GLU A 39 7.38 -15.67 -13.74
N TYR A 40 7.22 -15.22 -12.49
CA TYR A 40 6.90 -13.82 -12.17
C TYR A 40 8.07 -12.89 -12.48
N HIS A 41 9.29 -13.27 -12.09
CA HIS A 41 10.51 -12.51 -12.37
C HIS A 41 10.77 -12.42 -13.87
N ALA A 42 10.55 -13.49 -14.63
CA ALA A 42 10.64 -13.48 -16.09
C ALA A 42 9.63 -12.52 -16.74
N ALA A 43 8.49 -12.27 -16.08
CA ALA A 43 7.50 -11.29 -16.48
C ALA A 43 7.75 -9.87 -15.91
N GLY A 44 8.82 -9.67 -15.13
CA GLY A 44 9.14 -8.38 -14.49
C GLY A 44 8.25 -8.04 -13.29
N ILE A 45 7.63 -9.05 -12.68
CA ILE A 45 6.70 -8.90 -11.55
C ILE A 45 7.43 -9.29 -10.27
N ALA A 46 7.39 -8.42 -9.26
CA ALA A 46 7.81 -8.78 -7.91
C ALA A 46 6.63 -9.37 -7.13
N LEU A 47 6.83 -10.52 -6.51
CA LEU A 47 5.88 -11.17 -5.61
C LEU A 47 6.21 -10.80 -4.16
N MET A 48 5.30 -10.08 -3.52
CA MET A 48 5.43 -9.57 -2.16
C MET A 48 4.36 -10.18 -1.27
N VAL A 49 4.52 -10.07 0.05
CA VAL A 49 3.46 -10.37 1.03
C VAL A 49 2.94 -9.07 1.62
N SER A 50 1.65 -8.96 1.89
CA SER A 50 1.09 -7.87 2.69
C SER A 50 1.02 -8.29 4.16
N ALA A 51 1.54 -7.48 5.07
CA ALA A 51 1.46 -7.70 6.50
C ALA A 51 0.33 -6.87 7.12
N PHE A 52 -0.32 -7.42 8.15
CA PHE A 52 -1.50 -6.85 8.82
C PHE A 52 -2.78 -6.86 7.96
N GLY A 53 -3.42 -5.71 7.73
CA GLY A 53 -4.76 -5.58 7.19
C GLY A 53 -5.81 -5.34 8.30
N ALA A 54 -7.06 -5.16 7.89
CA ALA A 54 -8.16 -4.62 8.70
C ALA A 54 -8.42 -5.31 10.05
N THR A 55 -8.00 -6.56 10.22
CA THR A 55 -8.25 -7.34 11.45
C THR A 55 -7.11 -7.30 12.45
N ASP A 56 -5.96 -6.71 12.09
CA ASP A 56 -4.76 -6.74 12.92
C ASP A 56 -4.42 -5.34 13.44
N VAL A 57 -4.30 -5.21 14.76
CA VAL A 57 -4.19 -3.93 15.47
C VAL A 57 -2.97 -3.92 16.40
N PRO A 58 -1.75 -4.03 15.84
CA PRO A 58 -0.56 -4.41 16.59
C PRO A 58 -0.17 -3.40 17.68
N THR A 59 -0.45 -2.11 17.50
CA THR A 59 -0.13 -1.11 18.51
C THR A 59 -1.14 -1.13 19.65
N THR A 60 -2.43 -1.27 19.34
CA THR A 60 -3.52 -1.34 20.31
C THR A 60 -3.41 -2.56 21.22
N VAL A 61 -2.97 -3.71 20.69
CA VAL A 61 -2.74 -4.93 21.52
C VAL A 61 -1.38 -4.95 22.22
N GLY A 62 -0.56 -3.91 22.04
CA GLY A 62 0.74 -3.78 22.70
C GLY A 62 1.82 -4.72 22.16
N ALA A 63 1.74 -5.11 20.89
CA ALA A 63 2.79 -5.89 20.25
C ALA A 63 4.10 -5.09 20.15
N ASP A 64 5.23 -5.74 20.43
CA ASP A 64 6.55 -5.11 20.33
C ASP A 64 6.93 -4.85 18.86
N PRO A 65 7.11 -3.60 18.42
CA PRO A 65 7.42 -3.28 17.02
C PRO A 65 8.71 -3.95 16.54
N VAL A 66 9.70 -4.16 17.40
CA VAL A 66 10.97 -4.81 17.01
C VAL A 66 10.77 -6.30 16.79
N GLY A 67 10.12 -6.99 17.73
CA GLY A 67 9.76 -8.40 17.61
C GLY A 67 8.91 -8.68 16.36
N VAL A 68 7.91 -7.85 16.11
CA VAL A 68 7.02 -7.99 14.93
C VAL A 68 7.81 -7.78 13.63
N ALA A 69 8.65 -6.75 13.54
CA ALA A 69 9.50 -6.52 12.37
C ALA A 69 10.45 -7.69 12.09
N ASN A 70 11.02 -8.30 13.13
CA ASN A 70 11.87 -9.48 12.97
C ASN A 70 11.10 -10.70 12.48
N SER A 71 9.87 -10.89 12.96
CA SER A 71 8.98 -11.98 12.52
C SER A 71 8.65 -11.86 11.04
N ILE A 72 8.16 -10.69 10.63
CA ILE A 72 7.82 -10.40 9.22
C ILE A 72 9.04 -10.54 8.31
N ALA A 73 10.21 -9.99 8.71
CA ALA A 73 11.43 -10.15 7.93
C ALA A 73 11.87 -11.62 7.78
N THR A 74 11.65 -12.43 8.83
CA THR A 74 11.91 -13.88 8.77
C THR A 74 10.94 -14.56 7.81
N PHE A 75 9.65 -14.22 7.86
CA PHE A 75 8.63 -14.75 6.96
C PHE A 75 8.94 -14.45 5.49
N VAL A 76 9.25 -13.19 5.17
CA VAL A 76 9.66 -12.74 3.83
C VAL A 76 10.81 -13.59 3.29
N LYS A 77 11.88 -13.77 4.09
CA LYS A 77 13.07 -14.54 3.69
C LYS A 77 12.78 -16.04 3.57
N GLN A 78 12.03 -16.60 4.53
CA GLN A 78 11.71 -18.03 4.58
C GLN A 78 10.90 -18.48 3.36
N TYR A 79 9.99 -17.63 2.90
CA TYR A 79 9.09 -17.92 1.79
C TYR A 79 9.50 -17.25 0.47
N GLU A 80 10.73 -16.73 0.41
CA GLU A 80 11.38 -16.23 -0.80
C GLU A 80 10.62 -15.08 -1.49
N PHE A 81 9.93 -14.25 -0.72
CA PHE A 81 9.27 -13.05 -1.25
C PHE A 81 10.28 -11.97 -1.64
N ASP A 82 9.94 -11.19 -2.67
CA ASP A 82 10.74 -10.04 -3.12
C ASP A 82 10.64 -8.84 -2.17
N GLY A 83 9.70 -8.86 -1.23
CA GLY A 83 9.45 -7.78 -0.31
C GLY A 83 8.17 -7.93 0.48
N VAL A 84 7.84 -6.87 1.22
CA VAL A 84 6.64 -6.77 2.05
C VAL A 84 5.94 -5.43 1.86
N ASP A 85 4.61 -5.45 1.85
CA ASP A 85 3.75 -4.28 1.98
C ASP A 85 3.20 -4.19 3.41
N ILE A 86 3.27 -3.02 4.02
CA ILE A 86 2.79 -2.78 5.38
C ILE A 86 1.40 -2.16 5.32
N ASP A 87 0.38 -3.01 5.43
CA ASP A 87 -1.04 -2.63 5.42
C ASP A 87 -1.56 -2.45 6.86
N TYR A 88 -0.86 -1.60 7.61
CA TYR A 88 -1.20 -1.31 9.01
C TYR A 88 -2.54 -0.58 9.09
N GLU A 89 -3.55 -1.17 9.74
CA GLU A 89 -4.90 -0.61 9.87
C GLU A 89 -5.34 -0.34 11.33
N ASP A 90 -4.40 -0.01 12.22
CA ASP A 90 -4.69 0.29 13.62
C ASP A 90 -5.21 1.73 13.83
N PHE A 91 -6.46 1.96 13.40
CA PHE A 91 -7.15 3.24 13.53
C PHE A 91 -7.23 3.73 14.99
N GLY A 92 -7.32 2.80 15.95
CA GLY A 92 -7.34 3.12 17.38
C GLY A 92 -6.04 3.77 17.83
N ALA A 93 -4.89 3.22 17.42
CA ALA A 93 -3.59 3.78 17.72
C ALA A 93 -3.38 5.18 17.12
N PHE A 94 -3.78 5.41 15.87
CA PHE A 94 -3.69 6.76 15.29
C PHE A 94 -4.66 7.76 15.93
N ALA A 95 -5.87 7.34 16.32
CA ALA A 95 -6.79 8.20 17.06
C ALA A 95 -6.23 8.61 18.43
N LEU A 96 -5.45 7.74 19.07
CA LEU A 96 -4.78 8.01 20.33
C LEU A 96 -3.42 8.71 20.19
N GLY A 97 -2.86 8.78 18.97
CA GLY A 97 -1.55 9.36 18.69
C GLY A 97 -0.38 8.48 19.13
N THR A 98 -0.53 7.15 19.03
CA THR A 98 0.51 6.18 19.38
C THR A 98 1.03 5.38 18.18
N GLY A 99 0.34 5.44 17.03
CA GLY A 99 0.66 4.64 15.84
C GLY A 99 1.97 5.05 15.16
N ALA A 100 2.25 6.36 15.04
CA ALA A 100 3.42 6.82 14.30
C ALA A 100 4.74 6.35 14.92
N GLN A 101 4.89 6.46 16.24
CA GLN A 101 6.11 6.02 16.93
C GLN A 101 6.33 4.50 16.83
N TRP A 102 5.24 3.72 16.88
CA TRP A 102 5.29 2.28 16.69
C TRP A 102 5.80 1.95 15.28
N LEU A 103 5.20 2.55 14.23
CA LEU A 103 5.59 2.34 12.84
C LEU A 103 7.02 2.79 12.53
N ILE A 104 7.49 3.89 13.12
CA ILE A 104 8.88 4.36 12.95
C ILE A 104 9.87 3.32 13.50
N THR A 105 9.58 2.78 14.67
CA THR A 105 10.42 1.76 15.33
C THR A 105 10.39 0.46 14.53
N PHE A 106 9.19 0.03 14.14
CA PHE A 106 8.95 -1.15 13.31
C PHE A 106 9.69 -1.05 11.96
N GLN A 107 9.51 0.04 11.21
CA GLN A 107 10.11 0.22 9.88
C GLN A 107 11.63 0.30 9.95
N THR A 108 12.19 0.99 10.95
CA THR A 108 13.64 1.03 11.16
C THR A 108 14.20 -0.37 11.34
N GLN A 109 13.56 -1.19 12.18
CA GLN A 109 13.97 -2.56 12.40
C GLN A 109 13.77 -3.43 11.14
N LEU A 110 12.61 -3.33 10.49
CA LEU A 110 12.28 -4.10 9.29
C LEU A 110 13.29 -3.87 8.17
N ARG A 111 13.60 -2.59 7.87
CA ARG A 111 14.62 -2.26 6.87
C ARG A 111 16.00 -2.77 7.27
N SER A 112 16.36 -2.74 8.56
CA SER A 112 17.64 -3.29 9.03
C SER A 112 17.75 -4.81 8.78
N GLN A 113 16.63 -5.54 8.90
CA GLN A 113 16.60 -6.97 8.68
C GLN A 113 16.60 -7.35 7.20
N LEU A 114 15.84 -6.64 6.38
CA LEU A 114 15.73 -6.95 4.96
C LEU A 114 16.88 -6.36 4.13
N GLY A 115 17.42 -5.19 4.52
CA GLY A 115 18.39 -4.45 3.73
C GLY A 115 17.76 -3.85 2.46
N SER A 116 18.60 -3.37 1.54
CA SER A 116 18.15 -2.73 0.28
C SER A 116 17.81 -3.70 -0.84
N GLY A 117 17.98 -5.02 -0.62
CA GLY A 117 17.70 -6.05 -1.62
C GLY A 117 16.22 -6.44 -1.72
N TYR A 118 15.39 -6.01 -0.77
CA TYR A 118 13.96 -6.29 -0.72
C TYR A 118 13.17 -4.99 -0.84
N LEU A 119 11.99 -5.09 -1.47
CA LEU A 119 11.02 -4.01 -1.52
C LEU A 119 10.30 -3.90 -0.16
N ILE A 120 10.09 -2.67 0.30
CA ILE A 120 9.20 -2.34 1.41
C ILE A 120 8.26 -1.25 0.93
N SER A 121 6.97 -1.58 0.83
CA SER A 121 5.92 -0.59 0.63
C SER A 121 5.03 -0.49 1.87
N HIS A 122 4.24 0.57 1.94
CA HIS A 122 3.20 0.72 2.95
C HIS A 122 1.88 1.04 2.24
N ALA A 123 0.75 0.58 2.78
CA ALA A 123 -0.58 0.88 2.24
C ALA A 123 -1.43 1.70 3.22
N PRO A 124 -1.01 2.92 3.63
CA PRO A 124 -1.83 3.73 4.52
C PRO A 124 -3.10 4.23 3.82
N VAL A 125 -4.17 4.44 4.59
CA VAL A 125 -5.26 5.30 4.11
C VAL A 125 -4.73 6.72 3.87
N ALA A 126 -5.08 7.31 2.72
CA ALA A 126 -4.58 8.63 2.34
C ALA A 126 -4.80 9.72 3.42
N PRO A 127 -5.93 9.75 4.17
CA PRO A 127 -6.12 10.64 5.31
C PRO A 127 -4.99 10.69 6.33
N TRP A 128 -4.24 9.61 6.55
CA TRP A 128 -3.16 9.59 7.54
C TRP A 128 -1.95 10.47 7.18
N PHE A 129 -1.93 11.07 5.99
CA PHE A 129 -0.99 12.12 5.65
C PHE A 129 -1.47 13.53 6.02
N ASP A 130 -2.73 13.71 6.47
CA ASP A 130 -3.18 14.97 7.05
C ASP A 130 -2.57 15.14 8.45
N ARG A 131 -1.40 15.76 8.51
CA ARG A 131 -0.65 16.00 9.75
C ARG A 131 -1.50 16.70 10.82
N ALA A 132 -2.41 17.59 10.43
CA ALA A 132 -3.20 18.37 11.39
C ALA A 132 -4.33 17.55 12.01
N ALA A 133 -4.80 16.51 11.32
CA ALA A 133 -5.87 15.64 11.81
C ALA A 133 -5.42 14.65 12.92
N TYR A 134 -4.11 14.39 13.06
CA TYR A 134 -3.59 13.36 13.98
C TYR A 134 -2.59 13.94 14.98
N LYS A 135 -2.74 13.57 16.25
CA LYS A 135 -1.93 14.12 17.37
C LYS A 135 -0.44 13.84 17.23
N ASP A 136 -0.09 12.68 16.67
CA ASP A 136 1.29 12.25 16.40
C ASP A 136 1.72 12.54 14.94
N GLY A 137 0.87 13.22 14.16
CA GLY A 137 1.08 13.48 12.74
C GLY A 137 0.94 12.26 11.83
N ALA A 138 0.55 11.10 12.37
CA ALA A 138 0.33 9.85 11.65
C ALA A 138 1.40 9.53 10.58
N TYR A 139 1.00 9.20 9.35
CA TYR A 139 1.93 8.84 8.28
C TYR A 139 2.78 10.02 7.77
N ALA A 140 2.34 11.26 7.97
CA ALA A 140 3.20 12.42 7.70
C ALA A 140 4.42 12.46 8.64
N ALA A 141 4.29 11.99 9.88
CA ALA A 141 5.41 11.83 10.80
C ALA A 141 6.26 10.60 10.46
N VAL A 142 5.64 9.47 10.09
CA VAL A 142 6.35 8.26 9.64
C VAL A 142 7.23 8.57 8.42
N TYR A 143 6.67 9.24 7.40
CA TYR A 143 7.44 9.64 6.22
C TYR A 143 8.61 10.55 6.58
N SER A 144 8.37 11.56 7.42
CA SER A 144 9.42 12.49 7.86
C SER A 144 10.58 11.80 8.58
N ALA A 145 10.33 10.70 9.30
CA ALA A 145 11.34 10.01 10.10
C ALA A 145 12.06 8.90 9.32
N VAL A 146 11.33 8.10 8.55
CA VAL A 146 11.83 6.86 7.92
C VAL A 146 11.38 6.67 6.47
N GLY A 147 10.73 7.67 5.85
CA GLY A 147 10.21 7.58 4.48
C GLY A 147 11.27 7.39 3.39
N ASN A 148 12.54 7.71 3.68
CA ASN A 148 13.66 7.39 2.79
C ASN A 148 13.95 5.87 2.73
N THR A 149 13.53 5.11 3.74
CA THR A 149 13.68 3.65 3.81
C THR A 149 12.49 2.86 3.28
N ILE A 150 11.40 3.54 2.88
CA ILE A 150 10.20 2.93 2.30
C ILE A 150 10.26 3.16 0.79
N ASP A 151 10.12 2.13 -0.03
CA ASP A 151 10.28 2.24 -1.48
C ASP A 151 9.12 3.00 -2.13
N PHE A 152 7.89 2.74 -1.71
CA PHE A 152 6.69 3.45 -2.18
C PHE A 152 5.49 3.28 -1.23
N PHE A 153 4.46 4.11 -1.41
CA PHE A 153 3.22 4.11 -0.64
C PHE A 153 2.03 3.80 -1.55
N ASN A 154 1.35 2.70 -1.29
CA ASN A 154 0.07 2.30 -1.89
C ASN A 154 -1.07 3.05 -1.20
N LEU A 155 -1.22 4.35 -1.48
CA LEU A 155 -2.16 5.22 -0.79
C LEU A 155 -3.61 4.78 -1.03
N GLN A 156 -4.30 4.35 0.02
CA GLN A 156 -5.70 3.94 -0.10
C GLN A 156 -6.60 5.18 -0.17
N TYR A 157 -7.04 5.55 -1.38
CA TYR A 157 -8.03 6.60 -1.63
C TYR A 157 -9.45 6.01 -1.72
N TYR A 158 -9.79 5.13 -0.79
CA TYR A 158 -11.07 4.43 -0.71
C TYR A 158 -11.39 3.97 0.70
N ASN A 159 -12.67 3.68 0.96
CA ASN A 159 -13.24 3.52 2.30
C ASN A 159 -13.31 4.82 3.13
N GLN A 160 -13.36 5.99 2.48
CA GLN A 160 -13.52 7.31 3.11
C GLN A 160 -14.83 8.01 2.72
N TYR A 161 -15.91 7.23 2.60
CA TYR A 161 -17.24 7.69 2.22
C TYR A 161 -17.26 8.36 0.84
N SER A 162 -17.54 9.66 0.78
CA SER A 162 -17.61 10.45 -0.45
C SER A 162 -16.30 11.16 -0.82
N ALA A 163 -15.25 11.03 -0.02
CA ALA A 163 -13.95 11.63 -0.31
C ALA A 163 -13.26 10.93 -1.49
N PHE A 164 -12.40 11.67 -2.19
CA PHE A 164 -11.52 11.13 -3.25
C PHE A 164 -12.25 10.51 -4.44
N THR A 165 -13.39 11.09 -4.82
CA THR A 165 -14.27 10.58 -5.88
C THR A 165 -14.11 11.31 -7.22
N ASP A 166 -13.22 12.30 -7.29
CA ASP A 166 -12.90 13.06 -8.49
C ASP A 166 -11.38 13.26 -8.67
N CYS A 167 -10.97 13.69 -9.86
CA CYS A 167 -9.55 13.88 -10.15
C CYS A 167 -8.91 15.02 -9.35
N THR A 168 -9.66 16.07 -9.01
CA THR A 168 -9.15 17.18 -8.21
C THR A 168 -8.69 16.68 -6.85
N SER A 169 -9.56 15.97 -6.12
CA SER A 169 -9.29 15.45 -4.78
C SER A 169 -8.25 14.34 -4.74
N LEU A 170 -8.07 13.61 -5.85
CA LEU A 170 -7.01 12.60 -5.99
C LEU A 170 -5.66 13.19 -6.36
N ILE A 171 -5.64 14.11 -7.32
CA ILE A 171 -4.41 14.51 -8.02
C ILE A 171 -3.88 15.84 -7.52
N THR A 172 -4.70 16.88 -7.44
CA THR A 172 -4.21 18.26 -7.30
C THR A 172 -4.53 18.90 -5.96
N ASP A 173 -5.75 18.72 -5.45
CA ASP A 173 -6.22 19.40 -4.24
C ASP A 173 -7.34 18.61 -3.54
N SER A 174 -7.05 18.04 -2.37
CA SER A 174 -8.03 17.34 -1.54
C SER A 174 -8.80 18.24 -0.58
N GLY A 175 -8.71 19.57 -0.71
CA GLY A 175 -9.38 20.54 0.15
C GLY A 175 -10.92 20.51 0.10
N SER A 176 -11.50 19.86 -0.91
CA SER A 176 -12.94 19.56 -0.97
C SER A 176 -13.37 18.42 -0.03
N THR A 177 -12.42 17.67 0.54
CA THR A 177 -12.66 16.53 1.42
C THR A 177 -12.48 16.93 2.89
N GLN A 178 -12.72 15.98 3.81
CA GLN A 178 -12.46 16.17 5.24
C GLN A 178 -10.96 16.20 5.57
N TRP A 179 -10.09 15.82 4.63
CA TRP A 179 -8.64 15.70 4.79
C TRP A 179 -7.92 16.50 3.70
N PRO A 180 -7.67 17.80 3.90
CA PRO A 180 -6.93 18.62 2.96
C PRO A 180 -5.44 18.21 2.90
N GLY A 181 -4.76 18.52 1.80
CA GLY A 181 -3.30 18.36 1.69
C GLY A 181 -2.81 16.93 1.44
N VAL A 182 -3.70 16.02 1.04
CA VAL A 182 -3.38 14.60 0.81
C VAL A 182 -3.59 14.15 -0.64
N ALA A 183 -3.90 15.06 -1.57
CA ALA A 183 -3.84 14.75 -3.00
C ALA A 183 -2.38 14.49 -3.44
N ILE A 184 -2.17 13.71 -4.50
CA ILE A 184 -0.83 13.29 -4.99
C ILE A 184 0.14 14.47 -5.15
N GLN A 185 -0.29 15.56 -5.80
CA GLN A 185 0.52 16.77 -5.99
C GLN A 185 0.81 17.47 -4.65
N GLN A 186 -0.17 17.55 -3.75
CA GLN A 186 0.03 18.18 -2.44
C GLN A 186 1.02 17.38 -1.58
N LEU A 187 0.93 16.06 -1.59
CA LEU A 187 1.89 15.17 -0.93
C LEU A 187 3.31 15.41 -1.47
N HIS A 188 3.45 15.57 -2.78
CA HIS A 188 4.74 15.86 -3.40
C HIS A 188 5.27 17.24 -3.03
N GLU A 189 4.50 18.30 -3.30
CA GLU A 189 4.96 19.69 -3.20
C GLU A 189 5.05 20.18 -1.76
N GLN A 190 4.13 19.75 -0.88
CA GLN A 190 3.99 20.27 0.48
C GLN A 190 4.68 19.38 1.51
N GLN A 191 4.70 18.06 1.28
CA GLN A 191 5.33 17.10 2.21
C GLN A 191 6.67 16.56 1.69
N GLY A 192 7.05 16.88 0.45
CA GLY A 192 8.34 16.49 -0.13
C GLY A 192 8.43 15.00 -0.43
N ILE A 193 7.29 14.32 -0.67
CA ILE A 193 7.29 12.90 -1.06
C ILE A 193 7.62 12.80 -2.56
N PRO A 194 8.68 12.10 -2.98
CA PRO A 194 8.97 11.93 -4.39
C PRO A 194 7.81 11.27 -5.14
N TYR A 195 7.51 11.75 -6.35
CA TYR A 195 6.39 11.26 -7.15
C TYR A 195 6.45 9.75 -7.43
N ASP A 196 7.65 9.20 -7.60
CA ASP A 196 7.88 7.76 -7.82
C ASP A 196 7.57 6.89 -6.60
N LYS A 197 7.42 7.49 -5.41
CA LYS A 197 6.95 6.81 -4.20
C LYS A 197 5.44 6.86 -4.02
N LEU A 198 4.70 7.64 -4.80
CA LEU A 198 3.26 7.84 -4.63
C LEU A 198 2.49 6.93 -5.59
N VAL A 199 1.77 5.95 -5.04
CA VAL A 199 0.93 5.02 -5.81
C VAL A 199 -0.53 5.24 -5.42
N LEU A 200 -1.38 5.51 -6.41
CA LEU A 200 -2.80 5.79 -6.20
C LEU A 200 -3.57 4.47 -6.06
N GLY A 201 -4.03 4.16 -4.85
CA GLY A 201 -4.83 2.97 -4.54
C GLY A 201 -6.33 3.18 -4.74
N LYS A 202 -6.99 2.25 -5.45
CA LYS A 202 -8.44 2.23 -5.66
C LYS A 202 -9.03 0.82 -5.54
N PRO A 203 -10.33 0.68 -5.23
CA PRO A 203 -10.99 -0.60 -5.33
C PRO A 203 -11.08 -1.00 -6.81
N ILE A 204 -10.79 -2.25 -7.14
CA ILE A 204 -10.92 -2.73 -8.52
C ILE A 204 -12.39 -2.82 -8.96
N SER A 205 -13.31 -2.93 -7.99
CA SER A 205 -14.75 -3.00 -8.20
C SER A 205 -15.49 -2.48 -6.99
N THR A 206 -16.80 -2.24 -7.14
CA THR A 206 -17.67 -1.85 -6.03
C THR A 206 -17.80 -2.91 -4.94
N ALA A 207 -17.55 -4.18 -5.25
CA ALA A 207 -17.59 -5.27 -4.26
C ALA A 207 -16.32 -5.34 -3.38
N ALA A 208 -15.24 -4.69 -3.83
CA ALA A 208 -13.95 -4.68 -3.13
C ALA A 208 -13.80 -3.48 -2.18
N GLN A 209 -14.91 -2.86 -1.74
CA GLN A 209 -14.89 -1.74 -0.82
C GLN A 209 -16.08 -1.80 0.11
N ASN A 210 -15.93 -1.21 1.30
CA ASN A 210 -16.99 -1.15 2.31
C ASN A 210 -17.62 0.26 2.38
N ASN A 211 -16.83 1.32 2.19
CA ASN A 211 -17.24 2.70 2.46
C ASN A 211 -16.85 3.67 1.32
N GLY A 212 -17.21 3.36 0.09
CA GLY A 212 -16.98 4.19 -1.10
C GLY A 212 -15.56 4.15 -1.66
N GLY A 213 -15.35 4.89 -2.75
CA GLY A 213 -14.03 5.11 -3.37
C GLY A 213 -13.79 4.40 -4.70
N TYR A 214 -14.66 3.45 -5.13
CA TYR A 214 -14.61 2.90 -6.49
C TYR A 214 -14.79 4.01 -7.53
N MET A 215 -14.05 3.91 -8.63
CA MET A 215 -14.18 4.77 -9.80
C MET A 215 -14.19 3.91 -11.05
N ASP A 216 -14.98 4.29 -12.04
CA ASP A 216 -14.95 3.64 -13.34
C ASP A 216 -13.54 3.76 -13.96
N PRO A 217 -13.01 2.70 -14.61
CA PRO A 217 -11.66 2.69 -15.15
C PRO A 217 -11.35 3.89 -16.07
N SER A 218 -12.27 4.24 -16.98
CA SER A 218 -12.11 5.42 -17.85
C SER A 218 -12.04 6.76 -17.10
N ALA A 219 -12.77 6.91 -15.98
CA ALA A 219 -12.70 8.11 -15.15
C ALA A 219 -11.36 8.15 -14.39
N LEU A 220 -10.92 7.02 -13.84
CA LEU A 220 -9.61 6.91 -13.20
C LEU A 220 -8.47 7.18 -14.18
N ALA A 221 -8.57 6.70 -15.43
CA ALA A 221 -7.61 6.96 -16.50
C ALA A 221 -7.44 8.47 -16.77
N GLN A 222 -8.53 9.24 -16.74
CA GLN A 222 -8.46 10.70 -16.87
C GLN A 222 -7.69 11.34 -15.72
N CYS A 223 -7.89 10.86 -14.48
CA CYS A 223 -7.14 11.36 -13.33
C CYS A 223 -5.66 11.00 -13.42
N VAL A 224 -5.33 9.77 -13.83
CA VAL A 224 -3.95 9.33 -14.07
C VAL A 224 -3.28 10.19 -15.14
N ALA A 225 -3.98 10.48 -16.25
CA ALA A 225 -3.46 11.37 -17.30
C ALA A 225 -3.21 12.80 -16.80
N GLN A 226 -4.09 13.34 -15.94
CA GLN A 226 -3.88 14.64 -15.29
C GLN A 226 -2.62 14.63 -14.42
N GLY A 227 -2.42 13.59 -13.60
CA GLY A 227 -1.22 13.48 -12.78
C GLY A 227 0.06 13.31 -13.61
N LYS A 228 0.01 12.52 -14.70
CA LYS A 228 1.12 12.40 -15.67
C LYS A 228 1.52 13.75 -16.27
N ALA A 229 0.54 14.61 -16.58
CA ALA A 229 0.81 15.96 -17.08
C ALA A 229 1.53 16.87 -16.07
N LEU A 230 1.50 16.54 -14.77
CA LEU A 230 2.20 17.23 -13.68
C LEU A 230 3.58 16.61 -13.36
N GLY A 231 3.98 15.55 -14.08
CA GLY A 231 5.26 14.85 -13.89
C GLY A 231 5.20 13.64 -12.94
N TRP A 232 4.02 13.26 -12.43
CA TRP A 232 3.84 12.02 -11.67
C TRP A 232 3.85 10.81 -12.62
N PRO A 233 4.49 9.66 -12.29
CA PRO A 233 4.58 8.52 -13.21
C PRO A 233 3.24 7.81 -13.50
N GLY A 234 2.18 8.08 -12.75
CA GLY A 234 0.88 7.45 -12.99
C GLY A 234 0.73 6.05 -12.39
N SER A 235 1.40 5.76 -11.28
CA SER A 235 1.37 4.44 -10.63
C SER A 235 0.04 4.20 -9.91
N VAL A 236 -0.57 3.03 -10.10
CA VAL A 236 -1.85 2.66 -9.47
C VAL A 236 -1.74 1.32 -8.73
N MET A 237 -2.50 1.20 -7.64
CA MET A 237 -2.71 -0.03 -6.88
C MET A 237 -4.22 -0.35 -6.88
N PHE A 238 -4.56 -1.64 -6.92
CA PHE A 238 -5.95 -2.08 -6.86
C PHE A 238 -6.21 -3.05 -5.70
N TRP A 239 -7.20 -2.70 -4.86
CA TRP A 239 -7.77 -3.60 -3.86
C TRP A 239 -9.11 -4.19 -4.35
N GLN A 240 -9.33 -5.48 -4.41
CA GLN A 240 -8.35 -6.55 -4.43
C GLN A 240 -8.51 -7.31 -5.75
N TRP A 241 -7.47 -8.06 -6.13
CA TRP A 241 -7.57 -8.95 -7.28
C TRP A 241 -8.77 -9.90 -7.14
N SER A 242 -9.46 -10.16 -8.24
CA SER A 242 -10.54 -11.14 -8.30
C SER A 242 -10.48 -11.89 -9.62
N ALA A 243 -10.60 -13.22 -9.56
CA ALA A 243 -10.68 -14.07 -10.75
C ALA A 243 -11.92 -13.75 -11.62
N SER A 244 -12.95 -13.12 -11.06
CA SER A 244 -14.13 -12.67 -11.81
C SER A 244 -13.92 -11.38 -12.59
N ILE A 245 -12.77 -10.70 -12.42
CA ILE A 245 -12.45 -9.41 -13.02
C ILE A 245 -11.27 -9.58 -13.96
N ASN A 246 -11.39 -9.03 -15.18
CA ASN A 246 -10.26 -8.96 -16.09
C ASN A 246 -9.32 -7.81 -15.68
N ALA A 247 -8.52 -8.06 -14.64
CA ALA A 247 -7.58 -7.07 -14.09
C ALA A 247 -6.61 -6.54 -15.15
N ALA A 248 -6.20 -7.37 -16.12
CA ALA A 248 -5.35 -6.95 -17.23
C ALA A 248 -6.02 -5.91 -18.15
N GLN A 249 -7.34 -6.02 -18.35
CA GLN A 249 -8.09 -5.03 -19.12
C GLN A 249 -8.27 -3.73 -18.33
N VAL A 250 -8.56 -3.82 -17.04
CA VAL A 250 -8.69 -2.65 -16.16
C VAL A 250 -7.39 -1.85 -16.15
N ILE A 251 -6.25 -2.51 -15.91
CA ILE A 251 -4.95 -1.82 -15.90
C ILE A 251 -4.63 -1.22 -17.28
N GLN A 252 -4.89 -1.93 -18.37
CA GLN A 252 -4.69 -1.40 -19.72
C GLN A 252 -5.50 -0.12 -19.97
N GLU A 253 -6.74 -0.06 -19.50
CA GLU A 253 -7.59 1.12 -19.65
C GLU A 253 -7.09 2.30 -18.82
N VAL A 254 -6.63 2.04 -17.59
CA VAL A 254 -6.21 3.07 -16.62
C VAL A 254 -4.84 3.65 -16.95
N ILE A 255 -3.84 2.82 -17.28
CA ILE A 255 -2.46 3.30 -17.50
C ILE A 255 -1.98 3.22 -18.96
N GLY A 256 -2.67 2.47 -19.82
CA GLY A 256 -2.27 2.23 -21.21
C GLY A 256 -2.54 3.39 -22.17
N ASN A 257 -3.11 4.48 -21.67
CA ASN A 257 -3.31 5.76 -22.38
C ASN A 257 -2.28 6.81 -21.94
#